data_AF-A0A832RT56-F1
#
_entry.id   AF-A0A832RT56-F1
#
_cell.length_a   1.000
_cell.length_b   1.000
_cell.length_c   1.000
_cell.angle_alpha   90.00
_cell.angle_beta   90.00
_cell.angle_gamma   90.00
#
_symmetry.space_group_name_H-M   'P 1'
#
loop_
_entity.id
_entity.type
_entity.pdbx_description
1 polymer ?
#
loop_
_entity_poly.entity_id
_entity_poly.type
_entity_poly.pdbx_seq_one_letter_code
_entity_poly.pdbx_strand_id
1 'polypeptide(L)'
;MLISTTDLAKQLTNPNLIVIDTRSFKDYSHGHIPGSVNLDLFAYHWFDTTPSGIQIFNDQTKKLLSFAGITLGKKVVFYDDVS
;
A
#
# COMPACT_ATOMS: atom_id res chain seq x y z
N MET A 1 8.46 0.35 -11.73
CA MET A 1 8.33 -1.01 -12.30
C MET A 1 6.86 -1.38 -12.25
N LEU A 2 6.28 -1.90 -13.33
CA LEU A 2 4.86 -2.25 -13.41
C LEU A 2 4.71 -3.78 -13.50
N ILE A 3 3.52 -4.28 -13.12
CA ILE A 3 3.14 -5.69 -13.26
C ILE A 3 1.78 -5.78 -13.95
N SER A 4 1.60 -6.77 -14.83
CA SER A 4 0.30 -7.02 -15.46
C SER A 4 -0.66 -7.68 -14.47
N THR A 5 -1.97 -7.51 -14.69
CA THR A 5 -3.00 -8.20 -13.90
C THR A 5 -2.87 -9.72 -13.99
N THR A 6 -2.58 -10.24 -15.19
CA THR A 6 -2.36 -11.67 -15.43
C THR A 6 -1.18 -12.23 -14.65
N ASP A 7 -0.07 -11.48 -14.55
CA ASP A 7 1.11 -11.95 -13.81
C ASP A 7 0.97 -11.79 -12.31
N LEU A 8 0.22 -10.78 -11.84
CA LEU A 8 -0.14 -10.64 -10.44
C LEU A 8 -1.05 -11.80 -10.00
N ALA A 9 -2.05 -12.16 -10.80
CA ALA A 9 -2.99 -13.24 -10.51
C ALA A 9 -2.27 -14.58 -10.24
N LYS A 10 -1.21 -14.89 -11.00
CA LYS A 10 -0.37 -16.10 -10.81
C LYS A 10 0.39 -16.12 -9.48
N GLN A 11 0.51 -14.98 -8.81
CA GLN A 11 1.32 -14.80 -7.60
C GLN A 11 0.48 -14.58 -6.33
N LEU A 12 -0.86 -14.55 -6.40
CA LEU A 12 -1.72 -14.20 -5.26
C LEU A 12 -1.59 -15.15 -4.06
N THR A 13 -1.14 -16.38 -4.27
CA THR A 13 -0.89 -17.36 -3.19
C THR A 13 0.53 -17.29 -2.62
N ASN A 14 1.39 -16.40 -3.14
CA ASN A 14 2.77 -16.26 -2.67
C ASN A 14 2.77 -15.58 -1.28
N PRO A 15 3.26 -16.25 -0.22
CA PRO A 15 3.30 -15.66 1.12
C PRO A 15 4.26 -14.46 1.24
N ASN A 16 5.11 -14.22 0.24
CA ASN A 16 6.02 -13.08 0.18
C ASN A 16 5.49 -11.91 -0.65
N LEU A 17 4.27 -12.02 -1.19
CA LEU A 17 3.57 -10.92 -1.85
C LEU A 17 2.67 -10.19 -0.85
N ILE A 18 2.72 -8.86 -0.87
CA ILE A 18 1.75 -8.00 -0.21
C ILE A 18 1.12 -7.13 -1.28
N VAL A 19 -0.22 -7.15 -1.35
CA VAL A 19 -1.00 -6.31 -2.26
C VAL A 19 -1.58 -5.17 -1.44
N ILE A 20 -1.33 -3.93 -1.85
CA ILE A 20 -1.83 -2.72 -1.21
C ILE A 20 -2.87 -2.08 -2.13
N ASP A 21 -4.09 -1.91 -1.61
CA ASP A 21 -5.16 -1.15 -2.26
C ASP A 21 -5.11 0.30 -1.77
N THR A 22 -4.75 1.23 -2.65
CA THR A 22 -4.62 2.66 -2.28
C THR A 22 -5.91 3.46 -2.43
N ARG A 23 -6.98 2.83 -2.89
CA ARG A 23 -8.30 3.47 -3.03
C ARG A 23 -8.89 3.82 -1.67
N SER A 24 -9.98 4.57 -1.69
CA SER A 24 -10.75 4.88 -0.50
C SER A 24 -11.21 3.61 0.23
N PHE A 25 -11.34 3.69 1.56
CA PHE A 25 -11.85 2.55 2.34
C PHE A 25 -13.25 2.11 1.88
N LYS A 26 -14.07 3.05 1.39
CA LYS A 26 -15.39 2.75 0.82
C LYS A 26 -15.27 1.79 -0.37
N ASP A 27 -14.39 2.08 -1.32
CA ASP A 27 -14.24 1.25 -2.52
C ASP A 27 -13.60 -0.10 -2.20
N TYR A 28 -12.63 -0.12 -1.28
CA TYR A 28 -12.10 -1.37 -0.73
C TYR A 28 -13.22 -2.23 -0.12
N SER A 29 -14.10 -1.64 0.69
CA SER A 29 -15.17 -2.38 1.37
C SER A 29 -16.22 -2.98 0.43
N HIS A 30 -16.41 -2.41 -0.76
CA HIS A 30 -17.31 -2.94 -1.78
C HIS A 30 -16.72 -4.10 -2.59
N GLY A 31 -15.39 -4.24 -2.61
CA GLY A 31 -14.70 -5.30 -3.31
C GLY A 31 -13.23 -4.98 -3.52
N HIS A 32 -12.37 -5.96 -3.25
CA HIS A 32 -10.93 -5.83 -3.35
C HIS A 32 -10.29 -7.18 -3.70
N ILE A 33 -9.00 -7.15 -4.06
CA ILE A 33 -8.22 -8.38 -4.30
C ILE A 33 -8.10 -9.16 -2.98
N PRO A 34 -8.44 -10.46 -2.93
CA PRO A 34 -8.35 -11.24 -1.70
C PRO A 34 -6.96 -11.18 -1.05
N GLY A 35 -6.92 -10.86 0.24
CA GLY A 35 -5.68 -10.72 1.00
C GLY A 35 -4.96 -9.37 0.83
N SER A 36 -5.52 -8.42 0.06
CA SER A 36 -4.97 -7.06 0.00
C SER A 36 -5.24 -6.28 1.28
N VAL A 37 -4.34 -5.35 1.60
CA VAL A 37 -4.45 -4.41 2.72
C VAL A 37 -4.84 -3.04 2.16
N ASN A 38 -5.89 -2.42 2.71
CA ASN A 38 -6.23 -1.05 2.34
C ASN A 38 -5.28 -0.05 2.98
N LEU A 39 -4.77 0.85 2.16
CA LEU A 39 -3.94 1.97 2.57
C LEU A 39 -4.36 3.23 1.82
N ASP A 40 -5.46 3.84 2.26
CA ASP A 40 -5.92 5.12 1.73
C ASP A 40 -4.88 6.21 2.03
N LEU A 41 -4.04 6.52 1.04
CA LEU A 41 -2.94 7.48 1.19
C LEU A 41 -3.45 8.91 1.38
N PHE A 42 -4.65 9.22 0.89
CA PHE A 42 -5.26 10.55 1.01
C PHE A 42 -5.83 10.81 2.41
N ALA A 43 -6.02 9.76 3.22
CA ALA A 43 -6.37 9.91 4.64
C ALA A 43 -5.23 10.50 5.49
N TYR A 44 -4.00 10.63 4.95
CA TYR A 44 -2.84 11.12 5.69
C TYR A 44 -2.42 12.52 5.24
N HIS A 45 -2.27 13.43 6.21
CA HIS A 45 -1.87 14.81 5.96
C HIS A 45 -0.33 14.94 5.87
N TRP A 46 0.22 14.80 4.65
CA TRP A 46 1.68 14.79 4.39
C TRP A 46 2.19 15.99 3.58
N PHE A 47 1.63 17.17 3.80
CA PHE A 47 2.01 18.38 3.04
C PHE A 47 3.13 19.20 3.70
N ASP A 48 3.54 18.88 4.94
CA ASP A 48 4.62 19.56 5.64
C ASP A 48 6.00 19.08 5.17
N THR A 49 6.69 19.93 4.42
CA THR A 49 8.02 19.67 3.86
C THR A 49 9.16 20.27 4.67
N THR A 50 8.89 20.80 5.87
CA THR A 50 9.96 21.21 6.80
C THR A 50 10.82 20.02 7.21
N PRO A 51 12.06 20.22 7.71
CA PRO A 51 12.88 19.11 8.22
C PRO A 51 12.17 18.27 9.29
N SER A 52 11.40 18.90 10.18
CA SER A 52 10.57 18.22 11.18
C SER A 52 9.39 17.47 10.55
N GLY A 53 8.72 18.08 9.56
CA GLY A 53 7.62 17.45 8.81
C GLY A 53 8.09 16.17 8.12
N ILE A 54 9.24 16.21 7.47
CA ILE A 54 9.86 15.04 6.82
C ILE A 54 10.21 13.94 7.84
N GLN A 55 10.72 14.30 9.03
CA GLN A 55 10.97 13.32 10.09
C GLN A 55 9.69 12.62 10.56
N ILE A 56 8.63 13.40 10.82
CA ILE A 56 7.33 12.86 11.23
C ILE A 56 6.74 11.98 10.13
N PHE A 57 6.81 12.40 8.87
CA PHE A 57 6.40 11.61 7.71
C PHE A 57 7.13 10.26 7.68
N ASN A 58 8.45 10.25 7.84
CA ASN A 58 9.24 9.02 7.86
C ASN A 58 8.82 8.09 9.01
N ASP A 59 8.61 8.63 10.21
CA ASP A 59 8.20 7.85 11.37
C ASP A 59 6.79 7.26 11.22
N GLN A 60 5.83 8.05 10.71
CA GLN A 60 4.47 7.60 10.46
C GLN A 60 4.43 6.55 9.34
N THR A 61 5.09 6.82 8.22
CA THR A 61 5.17 5.90 7.08
C THR A 61 5.82 4.58 7.50
N LYS A 62 6.89 4.61 8.30
CA LYS A 62 7.53 3.40 8.82
C LYS A 62 6.57 2.56 9.66
N LYS A 63 5.81 3.18 10.58
CA LYS A 63 4.82 2.48 11.41
C LYS A 63 3.71 1.88 10.55
N LEU A 64 3.21 2.65 9.59
CA LEU A 64 2.11 2.26 8.73
C LEU A 64 2.47 1.07 7.83
N LEU A 65 3.61 1.15 7.13
CA LEU A 65 4.10 0.05 6.29
C LEU A 65 4.42 -1.20 7.12
N SER A 66 4.97 -1.03 8.34
CA SER A 66 5.21 -2.16 9.26
C SER A 66 3.92 -2.83 9.69
N PHE A 67 2.87 -2.06 9.98
CA PHE A 67 1.55 -2.58 10.35
C PHE A 67 0.90 -3.36 9.19
N ALA A 68 1.12 -2.92 7.95
CA ALA A 68 0.73 -3.66 6.74
C ALA A 68 1.57 -4.91 6.46
N GLY A 69 2.57 -5.22 7.30
CA GLY A 69 3.44 -6.40 7.17
C GLY A 69 4.59 -6.22 6.17
N ILE A 70 4.83 -5.01 5.67
CA ILE A 70 5.89 -4.73 4.70
C ILE A 70 7.25 -4.81 5.38
N THR A 71 8.12 -5.64 4.80
CA THR A 71 9.52 -5.78 5.20
C THR A 71 10.39 -5.83 3.95
N LEU A 72 11.71 -5.67 4.10
CA LEU A 72 12.65 -5.65 2.97
C LEU A 72 12.66 -6.95 2.13
N GLY A 73 12.19 -8.07 2.68
CA GLY A 73 12.11 -9.35 1.97
C GLY A 73 10.78 -9.59 1.24
N LYS A 74 9.80 -8.69 1.38
CA LYS A 74 8.48 -8.83 0.75
C LYS A 74 8.44 -8.10 -0.59
N LYS A 75 7.79 -8.70 -1.57
CA LYS A 75 7.38 -8.01 -2.80
C LYS A 75 6.09 -7.26 -2.51
N VAL A 76 6.06 -5.96 -2.76
CA VAL A 76 4.88 -5.12 -2.54
C VAL A 76 4.34 -4.65 -3.89
N VAL A 77 3.04 -4.78 -4.11
CA VAL A 77 2.35 -4.30 -5.31
C VAL A 77 1.21 -3.38 -4.86
N PHE A 78 1.28 -2.12 -5.30
CA PHE A 78 0.23 -1.14 -5.10
C PHE A 78 -0.72 -1.15 -6.31
N TYR A 79 -2.01 -0.95 -6.09
CA TYR A 79 -2.97 -0.66 -7.14
C TYR A 79 -3.96 0.43 -6.71
N ASP A 80 -4.46 1.16 -7.69
CA ASP A 80 -5.42 2.24 -7.53
C ASP A 80 -6.42 2.23 -8.71
N ASP A 81 -7.41 3.12 -8.67
CA ASP A 81 -8.31 3.43 -9.80
C ASP A 81 -7.89 4.68 -10.59
N VAL A 82 -6.95 5.49 -10.06
CA VAL A 82 -6.38 6.66 -10.74
C VAL A 82 -5.01 6.32 -11.33
N SER A 83 -4.77 6.71 -12.61
CA SER A 83 -3.47 6.62 -13.30
C SER A 83 -2.85 8.00 -13.49
#